data_AF-A0A534WC39-F1
#
_entry.id   AF-A0A534WC39-F1
#
_cell.length_a   1.000
_cell.length_b   1.000
_cell.length_c   1.000
_cell.angle_alpha   90.00
_cell.angle_beta   90.00
_cell.angle_gamma   90.00
#
_symmetry.space_group_name_H-M   'P 1'
#
loop_
_entity.id
_entity.type
_entity.pdbx_description
1 polymer ?
#
loop_
_entity_poly.entity_id
_entity_poly.type
_entity_poly.pdbx_seq_one_letter_code
_entity_poly.pdbx_strand_id
1 'polypeptide(L)'
;MRLGIGEIIVVLVLALLFFGPSKLPQLGSSLGQALKNFKKGLNSLHEDVDVSAAVQDEQKSLPTKASDSIGSKAERDSATASGSSSRPS
;
A
#
# COMPACT_ATOMS: atom_id res chain seq x y z
N MET A 1 21.22 -28.19 -22.86
CA MET A 1 20.93 -26.75 -22.87
C MET A 1 19.79 -26.50 -21.90
N ARG A 2 20.03 -25.75 -20.83
CA ARG A 2 19.03 -25.45 -19.81
C ARG A 2 18.65 -24.00 -20.02
N LEU A 3 17.39 -23.75 -20.36
CA LEU A 3 16.79 -22.42 -20.32
C LEU A 3 16.91 -21.93 -18.87
N GLY A 4 18.00 -21.22 -18.59
CA GLY A 4 18.25 -20.66 -17.29
C GLY A 4 17.56 -19.31 -17.14
N ILE A 5 17.52 -18.83 -15.91
CA ILE A 5 17.07 -17.47 -15.59
C ILE A 5 17.85 -16.43 -16.42
N GLY A 6 19.13 -16.70 -16.71
CA GLY A 6 19.98 -15.86 -17.57
C GLY A 6 19.46 -15.69 -19.00
N GLU A 7 19.09 -16.77 -19.70
CA GLU A 7 18.54 -16.66 -21.07
C GLU A 7 17.18 -15.95 -21.09
N ILE A 8 16.33 -16.21 -20.07
CA ILE A 8 15.05 -15.50 -19.94
C ILE A 8 15.28 -14.00 -19.80
N ILE A 9 16.27 -13.57 -19.00
CA ILE A 9 16.60 -12.14 -18.84
C ILE A 9 17.05 -11.52 -20.16
N VAL A 10 17.87 -12.21 -20.95
CA VAL A 10 18.33 -11.69 -22.26
C VAL A 10 17.14 -11.46 -23.21
N VAL A 11 16.23 -12.43 -23.31
CA VAL A 11 15.02 -12.30 -24.13
C VAL A 11 14.11 -11.20 -23.60
N LEU A 12 13.98 -11.11 -22.27
CA LEU A 12 13.19 -10.08 -21.62
C LEU A 12 13.74 -8.69 -21.99
N VAL A 13 15.04 -8.45 -21.85
CA VAL A 13 15.67 -7.16 -22.22
C VAL A 13 15.40 -6.79 -23.69
N LEU A 14 15.50 -7.75 -24.61
CA LEU A 14 15.15 -7.53 -26.02
C LEU A 14 13.67 -7.14 -26.17
N ALA A 15 12.77 -7.86 -25.51
CA ALA A 15 11.34 -7.55 -25.51
C ALA A 15 11.05 -6.17 -24.88
N LEU A 16 11.77 -5.76 -23.83
CA LEU A 16 11.68 -4.42 -23.25
C LEU A 16 12.19 -3.33 -24.20
N LEU A 17 13.14 -3.64 -25.09
CA LEU A 17 13.60 -2.67 -26.07
C LEU A 17 12.52 -2.39 -27.14
N PHE A 18 11.78 -3.42 -27.56
CA PHE A 18 10.66 -3.29 -28.49
C PHE A 18 9.40 -2.72 -27.84
N PHE A 19 9.00 -3.24 -26.69
CA PHE A 19 7.75 -2.86 -26.02
C PHE A 19 7.89 -1.72 -25.02
N GLY A 20 9.11 -1.46 -24.52
CA GLY A 20 9.40 -0.49 -23.47
C GLY A 20 9.20 -1.07 -22.05
N PRO A 21 10.06 -0.68 -21.07
CA PRO A 21 9.94 -1.13 -19.68
C PRO A 21 8.61 -0.72 -19.03
N SER A 22 7.99 0.37 -19.48
CA SER A 22 6.73 0.87 -18.94
C SER A 22 5.51 0.04 -19.33
N LYS A 23 5.58 -0.75 -20.41
CA LYS A 23 4.42 -1.51 -20.90
C LYS A 23 4.23 -2.86 -20.22
N LEU A 24 5.31 -3.50 -19.76
CA LEU A 24 5.21 -4.72 -18.95
C LEU A 24 4.42 -4.56 -17.65
N PRO A 25 4.67 -3.56 -16.79
CA PRO A 25 3.89 -3.37 -15.56
C PRO A 25 2.46 -2.95 -15.84
N GLN A 26 2.21 -2.21 -16.93
CA GLN A 26 0.86 -1.84 -17.36
C GLN A 26 0.04 -3.06 -17.79
N LEU A 27 0.62 -3.93 -18.63
CA LEU A 27 0.02 -5.20 -19.05
C LEU A 27 -0.14 -6.14 -17.85
N GLY A 28 0.89 -6.30 -17.03
CA GLY A 28 0.88 -7.13 -15.83
C GLY A 28 -0.14 -6.69 -14.78
N SER A 29 -0.37 -5.39 -14.61
CA SER A 29 -1.41 -4.88 -13.70
C SER A 29 -2.81 -5.26 -14.18
N SER A 30 -3.08 -5.12 -15.49
CA SER A 30 -4.38 -5.50 -16.07
C SER A 30 -4.63 -7.01 -16.01
N LEU A 31 -3.63 -7.80 -16.39
CA LEU A 31 -3.69 -9.27 -16.35
C LEU A 31 -3.75 -9.78 -14.91
N GLY A 32 -3.04 -9.14 -13.99
CA GLY A 32 -3.05 -9.48 -12.57
C GLY A 32 -4.40 -9.21 -11.92
N GLN A 33 -5.06 -8.08 -12.26
CA GLN A 33 -6.43 -7.81 -11.82
C GLN A 33 -7.42 -8.82 -12.41
N ALA A 34 -7.29 -9.16 -13.70
CA ALA A 34 -8.11 -10.18 -14.34
C ALA A 34 -7.92 -11.56 -13.68
N LEU A 35 -6.66 -11.97 -13.44
CA LEU A 35 -6.33 -13.23 -12.79
C LEU A 35 -6.77 -13.26 -11.32
N LYS A 36 -6.68 -12.14 -10.60
CA LYS A 36 -7.19 -12.00 -9.22
C LYS A 36 -8.70 -12.20 -9.17
N ASN A 37 -9.44 -11.55 -10.07
CA ASN A 37 -10.89 -11.67 -10.14
C ASN A 37 -11.32 -13.06 -10.61
N PHE A 38 -10.58 -13.65 -11.57
CA PHE A 38 -10.79 -15.02 -12.02
C PHE A 38 -10.56 -16.02 -10.88
N LYS A 39 -9.46 -15.90 -10.14
CA LYS A 39 -9.17 -16.76 -8.98
C LYS A 39 -10.20 -16.59 -7.87
N LYS A 40 -10.67 -15.37 -7.61
CA LYS A 40 -11.76 -15.12 -6.66
C LYS A 40 -13.06 -15.80 -7.10
N GLY A 41 -13.41 -15.69 -8.39
CA GLY A 41 -14.57 -16.40 -8.95
C GLY A 41 -14.44 -17.91 -8.83
N LEU A 42 -13.29 -18.48 -9.19
CA LEU A 42 -13.02 -19.91 -9.04
C LEU A 42 -13.11 -20.38 -7.58
N ASN A 43 -12.58 -19.60 -6.64
CA ASN A 43 -12.64 -19.92 -5.21
C ASN A 43 -14.09 -19.88 -4.68
N SER A 44 -14.89 -18.88 -5.08
CA SER A 44 -16.30 -18.82 -4.69
C SER A 44 -17.12 -19.98 -5.28
N LEU A 45 -16.85 -20.39 -6.52
CA LEU A 45 -17.49 -21.58 -7.11
C LEU A 45 -17.06 -22.89 -6.42
N HIS A 46 -15.86 -22.94 -5.85
CA HIS A 46 -15.40 -24.07 -5.05
C HIS A 46 -15.97 -24.04 -3.62
N GLU A 47 -16.16 -22.87 -3.01
CA GLU A 47 -16.82 -22.71 -1.69
C GLU A 47 -18.30 -23.12 -1.71
N ASP A 48 -19.00 -22.94 -2.84
CA ASP A 48 -20.38 -23.43 -3.01
C ASP A 48 -20.47 -24.99 -3.05
N VAL A 49 -19.33 -25.68 -3.18
CA VAL A 49 -19.24 -27.15 -3.17
C VAL A 49 -18.57 -27.70 -1.90
N ASP A 50 -17.81 -26.90 -1.15
CA ASP A 50 -17.12 -27.33 0.07
C ASP A 50 -17.28 -26.27 1.18
N VAL A 51 -18.24 -26.50 2.09
CA VAL A 51 -18.47 -25.67 3.29
C VAL A 51 -17.33 -25.93 4.29
N SER A 52 -16.14 -25.37 4.07
CA SER A 52 -15.13 -25.07 5.09
C SER A 52 -13.79 -24.64 4.48
N ALA A 53 -13.51 -23.33 4.44
CA ALA A 53 -12.18 -22.78 4.72
C ALA A 53 -12.24 -21.25 4.74
N ALA A 54 -12.64 -20.68 5.87
CA ALA A 54 -12.22 -19.33 6.21
C ALA A 54 -10.70 -19.24 6.19
N VAL A 55 -10.12 -18.21 5.56
CA VAL A 55 -8.92 -17.47 6.02
C VAL A 55 -8.62 -16.31 5.05
N GLN A 56 -8.84 -15.11 5.60
CA GLN A 56 -8.00 -13.92 5.56
C GLN A 56 -7.71 -13.24 4.21
N ASP A 57 -8.30 -12.05 4.06
CA ASP A 57 -7.59 -10.89 3.49
C ASP A 57 -8.14 -9.60 4.12
N GLU A 58 -7.94 -9.46 5.44
CA GLU A 58 -8.10 -8.21 6.19
C GLU A 58 -6.72 -7.65 6.54
N GLN A 59 -5.89 -7.35 5.54
CA GLN A 59 -4.63 -6.65 5.80
C GLN A 59 -4.31 -5.59 4.73
N LYS A 60 -5.12 -4.53 4.70
CA LYS A 60 -4.63 -3.18 4.37
C LYS A 60 -5.32 -2.10 5.21
N SER A 61 -5.47 -2.36 6.50
CA SER A 61 -5.59 -1.33 7.53
C SER A 61 -4.19 -1.00 8.05
N LEU A 62 -3.52 -0.06 7.38
CA LEU A 62 -2.49 0.75 8.01
C LEU A 62 -3.05 2.17 8.16
N PRO A 63 -3.86 2.47 9.20
CA PRO A 63 -3.63 3.72 9.88
C PRO A 63 -2.32 3.54 10.64
N THR A 64 -1.21 4.02 10.09
CA THR A 64 -0.07 4.43 10.93
C THR A 64 -0.61 5.55 11.80
N LYS A 65 -1.16 5.14 12.93
CA LYS A 65 -1.25 5.92 14.15
C LYS A 65 0.19 6.30 14.47
N ALA A 66 0.55 7.50 14.08
CA ALA A 66 1.64 8.25 14.67
C ALA A 66 1.29 8.52 16.15
N SER A 67 1.38 7.47 16.98
CA SER A 67 2.00 7.55 18.30
C SER A 67 3.47 7.89 18.04
N ASP A 68 4.16 8.80 18.72
CA ASP A 68 4.01 9.24 20.09
C ASP A 68 4.85 10.52 20.25
N SER A 69 4.26 11.54 20.86
CA SER A 69 4.85 12.24 22.00
C SER A 69 6.38 12.42 22.06
N ILE A 70 6.94 13.34 21.27
CA ILE A 70 8.12 14.13 21.70
C ILE A 70 7.85 15.58 21.32
N GLY A 71 7.32 16.34 22.27
CA GLY A 71 7.01 17.76 22.08
C GLY A 71 6.16 18.35 23.19
N SER A 72 6.29 17.85 24.41
CA SER A 72 5.88 18.64 25.57
C SER A 72 6.85 19.81 25.71
N LYS A 73 6.29 21.01 25.90
CA LYS A 73 6.94 22.22 26.41
C LYS A 73 7.59 23.16 25.37
N ALA A 74 6.75 23.94 24.71
CA ALA A 74 7.08 25.31 24.31
C ALA A 74 5.85 26.19 24.56
N GLU A 75 5.67 26.49 25.84
CA GLU A 75 4.71 27.45 26.36
C GLU A 75 5.03 28.83 25.78
N ARG A 76 4.16 29.26 24.86
CA ARG A 76 3.59 30.60 24.70
C ARG A 76 4.48 31.79 25.09
N ASP A 77 4.92 32.52 24.06
CA ASP A 77 4.64 33.94 23.89
C ASP A 77 4.76 34.81 25.15
N SER A 78 6.00 35.02 25.60
CA SER A 78 6.38 36.15 26.42
C SER A 78 6.62 37.38 25.53
N ALA A 79 5.56 38.04 25.09
CA ALA A 79 5.60 39.44 24.67
C ALA A 79 4.17 40.02 24.60
N THR A 80 4.05 41.30 25.00
CA THR A 80 2.83 42.14 25.07
C THR A 80 2.21 42.14 26.46
N ALA A 81 2.79 42.87 27.42
CA ALA A 81 2.68 44.33 27.55
C ALA A 81 1.23 44.81 27.45
N SER A 82 0.71 45.31 28.59
CA SER A 82 -0.18 46.48 28.74
C SER A 82 -1.36 46.22 29.67
N GLY A 83 -1.63 47.22 30.50
CA GLY A 83 -3.00 47.51 30.90
C GLY A 83 -3.44 46.96 32.25
N SER A 84 -3.12 47.74 33.30
CA SER A 84 -4.12 48.37 34.17
C SER A 84 -5.18 47.51 34.88
N SER A 85 -5.36 47.86 36.16
CA SER A 85 -6.67 47.89 36.85
C SER A 85 -7.21 46.51 37.24
N SER A 86 -7.72 46.22 38.43
CA SER A 86 -7.88 46.88 39.72
C SER A 86 -8.40 45.78 40.66
N ARG A 87 -8.20 45.96 41.97
CA ARG A 87 -9.02 45.42 43.08
C ARG A 87 -10.49 45.13 42.69
N PRO A 88 -11.21 44.16 43.29
CA PRO A 88 -11.59 44.22 44.71
C PRO A 88 -11.70 42.84 45.44
N SER A 89 -11.45 42.81 46.76
CA SER A 89 -12.40 42.69 47.90
C SER A 89 -12.60 41.27 48.39
#